data_AF-A0A1Q3RD90-F1
#
_entry.id   AF-A0A1Q3RD90-F1
#
_cell.length_a   1.000
_cell.length_b   1.000
_cell.length_c   1.000
_cell.angle_alpha   90.00
_cell.angle_beta   90.00
_cell.angle_gamma   90.00
#
_symmetry.space_group_name_H-M   'P 1'
#
loop_
_entity.id
_entity.type
_entity.pdbx_description
1 polymer ?
#
loop_
_entity_poly.entity_id
_entity_poly.type
_entity_poly.pdbx_seq_one_letter_code
_entity_poly.pdbx_strand_id
1 'polypeptide(L)'
;MSERMNELFTLTQKAQKMEMINEEKALELYLEIFENYTPKISKTYESFIRLLEKRQRFVEAEVICSKAIELIKADEISGTLDRFAAIKERLDRKIEELAPQPIAKKKGIKLTRMHLILFATIIIIGVLLVRYTSPFEDLNVNLEGKDSLNNGDSIYGESTDSPEISYEITEAMKETATNTLLKNHDVLAADIIPQEDTLGIAIIISAGTTQDRAQELSEIYLRALAGAASATYKDLDAPTKSTLGELYDYYELVISVGTSTKEADLIAKGTKVRGAKSIYWRN
;
A
#
# COMPACT_ATOMS: atom_id res chain seq x y z
N MET A 1 22.98 17.60 30.08
CA MET A 1 21.57 18.04 30.00
C MET A 1 21.25 18.83 28.72
N SER A 2 22.22 19.49 28.05
CA SER A 2 21.92 20.31 26.85
C SER A 2 21.69 19.51 25.55
N GLU A 3 22.32 18.35 25.38
CA GLU A 3 22.22 17.58 24.13
C GLU A 3 20.83 16.97 23.92
N ARG A 4 20.29 16.24 24.91
CA ARG A 4 18.91 15.70 24.88
C ARG A 4 17.85 16.78 24.68
N MET A 5 18.06 17.97 25.24
CA MET A 5 17.13 19.09 25.08
C MET A 5 17.16 19.65 23.66
N ASN A 6 18.36 19.78 23.07
CA ASN A 6 18.53 20.20 21.68
C ASN A 6 17.94 19.17 20.70
N GLU A 7 18.07 17.89 21.00
CA GLU A 7 17.50 16.81 20.19
C GLU A 7 15.97 16.84 20.22
N LEU A 8 15.36 16.89 21.42
CA LEU A 8 13.91 17.06 21.58
C LEU A 8 13.39 18.30 20.84
N PHE A 9 14.11 19.43 20.94
CA PHE A 9 13.75 20.65 20.24
C PHE A 9 13.78 20.46 18.72
N THR A 10 14.84 19.84 18.21
CA THR A 10 15.01 19.57 16.78
C THR A 10 13.94 18.63 16.24
N LEU A 11 13.65 17.55 16.96
CA LEU A 11 12.58 16.61 16.62
C LEU A 11 11.22 17.30 16.63
N THR A 12 10.93 18.12 17.64
CA THR A 12 9.66 18.85 17.73
C THR A 12 9.48 19.83 16.57
N GLN A 13 10.53 20.57 16.19
CA GLN A 13 10.50 21.48 15.03
C GLN A 13 10.30 20.71 13.72
N LYS A 14 10.99 19.57 13.56
CA LYS A 14 10.85 18.70 12.39
C LYS A 14 9.44 18.13 12.30
N ALA A 15 8.87 17.67 13.41
CA ALA A 15 7.50 17.15 13.48
C ALA A 15 6.50 18.24 13.06
N GLN A 16 6.60 19.46 13.62
CA GLN A 16 5.75 20.59 13.25
C GLN A 16 5.85 20.96 11.77
N LYS A 17 7.05 20.96 11.19
CA LYS A 17 7.23 21.19 9.76
C LYS A 17 6.58 20.08 8.93
N MET A 18 6.72 18.83 9.36
CA MET A 18 6.11 17.68 8.68
C MET A 18 4.59 17.69 8.79
N GLU A 19 3.97 18.24 9.84
CA GLU A 19 2.51 18.36 9.92
C GLU A 19 1.90 19.08 8.72
N MET A 20 2.66 19.99 8.09
CA MET A 20 2.22 20.76 6.92
C MET A 20 2.50 20.06 5.59
N ILE A 21 3.44 19.10 5.57
CA ILE A 21 3.98 18.50 4.35
C ILE A 21 3.52 17.04 4.22
N ASN A 22 3.69 16.27 5.29
CA ASN A 22 3.39 14.84 5.35
C ASN A 22 2.96 14.47 6.78
N GLU A 23 1.65 14.29 6.96
CA GLU A 23 1.05 14.00 8.27
C GLU A 23 1.50 12.65 8.87
N GLU A 24 1.82 11.66 8.03
CA GLU A 24 2.26 10.34 8.50
C GLU A 24 3.66 10.41 9.10
N LYS A 25 4.58 11.07 8.39
CA LYS A 25 5.93 11.31 8.89
C LYS A 25 5.93 12.21 10.14
N ALA A 26 4.98 13.15 10.23
CA ALA A 26 4.80 13.93 11.44
C ALA A 26 4.38 13.04 12.63
N LEU A 27 3.46 12.11 12.41
CA LEU A 27 3.00 11.18 13.43
C LEU A 27 4.13 10.26 13.93
N GLU A 28 4.96 9.72 13.03
CA GLU A 28 6.15 8.94 13.38
C GLU A 28 7.10 9.73 14.28
N LEU A 29 7.39 10.99 13.94
CA LEU A 29 8.25 11.85 14.74
C LEU A 29 7.65 12.15 16.12
N TYR A 30 6.33 12.33 16.22
CA TYR A 30 5.68 12.49 17.51
C TYR A 30 5.76 11.22 18.37
N LEU A 31 5.57 10.04 17.77
CA LEU A 31 5.75 8.76 18.48
C LEU A 31 7.17 8.64 19.02
N GLU A 32 8.18 8.90 18.19
CA GLU A 32 9.59 8.90 18.60
C GLU A 32 9.84 9.89 19.76
N ILE A 33 9.24 11.08 19.71
CA ILE A 33 9.32 12.06 20.79
C ILE A 33 8.72 11.50 22.08
N PHE A 34 7.53 10.89 22.04
CA PHE A 34 6.82 10.40 23.23
C PHE A 34 7.37 9.09 23.82
N GLU A 35 8.09 8.30 23.01
CA GLU A 35 8.81 7.11 23.46
C GLU A 35 10.11 7.47 24.19
N ASN A 36 10.84 8.46 23.67
CA ASN A 36 12.19 8.77 24.15
C ASN A 36 12.25 9.98 25.10
N TYR A 37 11.21 10.83 25.11
CA TYR A 37 11.20 12.10 25.81
C TYR A 37 9.84 12.40 26.46
N THR A 38 9.86 13.34 27.42
CA THR A 38 8.66 13.96 27.98
C THR A 38 8.62 15.43 27.58
N PRO A 39 7.87 15.80 26.52
CA PRO A 39 7.76 17.20 26.10
C PRO A 39 7.20 18.07 27.22
N LYS A 40 7.81 19.23 27.46
CA LYS A 40 7.38 20.19 28.50
C LYS A 40 6.34 21.22 28.03
N ILE A 41 5.91 21.08 26.78
CA ILE A 41 5.05 22.06 26.08
C ILE A 41 3.74 21.35 25.74
N SER A 42 2.62 21.84 26.29
CA SER A 42 1.27 21.33 25.99
C SER A 42 0.96 21.28 24.49
N LYS A 43 1.40 22.28 23.73
CA LYS A 43 1.21 22.33 22.27
C LYS A 43 1.68 21.07 21.55
N THR A 44 2.76 20.42 22.02
CA THR A 44 3.25 19.17 21.43
C THR A 44 2.24 18.03 21.59
N TYR A 45 1.60 17.92 22.76
CA TYR A 45 0.53 16.95 23.00
C TYR A 45 -0.70 17.25 22.15
N GLU A 46 -1.12 18.52 22.07
CA GLU A 46 -2.28 18.94 21.28
C GLU A 46 -2.11 18.60 19.79
N SER A 47 -0.93 18.88 19.25
CA SER A 47 -0.55 18.53 17.87
C SER A 47 -0.68 17.03 17.61
N PHE A 48 -0.12 16.22 18.50
CA PHE A 48 -0.13 14.77 18.36
C PHE A 48 -1.55 14.18 18.48
N ILE A 49 -2.33 14.61 19.47
CA ILE A 49 -3.74 14.22 19.64
C ILE A 49 -4.54 14.54 18.38
N ARG A 50 -4.34 15.74 17.82
CA ARG A 50 -5.03 16.17 16.59
C ARG A 50 -4.71 15.26 15.40
N LEU A 51 -3.45 14.84 15.24
CA LEU A 51 -3.05 13.92 14.17
C LEU A 51 -3.68 12.53 14.37
N LEU A 52 -3.71 12.03 15.61
CA LEU A 52 -4.37 10.75 15.93
C LEU A 52 -5.88 10.81 15.65
N GLU A 53 -6.55 11.91 16.00
CA GLU A 53 -7.98 12.11 15.69
C GLU A 53 -8.27 12.12 14.19
N LYS A 54 -7.41 12.77 13.38
CA LYS A 54 -7.55 12.76 11.92
C LYS A 54 -7.51 11.35 11.32
N ARG A 55 -6.75 10.45 11.94
CA ARG A 55 -6.61 9.04 11.54
C ARG A 55 -7.60 8.11 12.25
N GLN A 56 -8.59 8.66 12.96
CA GLN A 56 -9.59 7.90 13.72
C GLN A 56 -9.01 6.99 14.83
N ARG A 57 -7.79 7.27 15.30
CA ARG A 57 -7.11 6.53 16.38
C ARG A 57 -7.50 7.11 17.76
N PHE A 58 -8.80 7.09 18.07
CA PHE A 58 -9.35 7.81 19.23
C PHE A 58 -8.88 7.27 20.58
N VAL A 59 -8.71 5.94 20.70
CA VAL A 59 -8.24 5.30 21.95
C VAL A 59 -6.81 5.77 22.29
N GLU A 60 -5.92 5.79 21.31
CA GLU A 60 -4.55 6.27 21.52
C GLU A 60 -4.51 7.77 21.83
N ALA A 61 -5.35 8.55 21.15
CA ALA A 61 -5.50 9.97 21.44
C ALA A 61 -5.94 10.22 22.89
N GLU A 62 -6.84 9.38 23.44
CA GLU A 62 -7.30 9.46 24.83
C GLU A 62 -6.16 9.17 25.83
N VAL A 63 -5.31 8.18 25.55
CA VAL A 63 -4.16 7.85 26.40
C VAL A 63 -3.20 9.04 26.48
N ILE A 64 -2.86 9.65 25.34
CA ILE A 64 -1.98 10.83 25.29
C ILE A 64 -2.62 12.02 26.00
N CYS A 65 -3.92 12.24 25.81
CA CYS A 65 -4.67 13.30 26.48
C CYS A 65 -4.66 13.13 28.01
N SER A 66 -4.87 11.90 28.49
CA SER A 66 -4.85 11.57 29.92
C SER A 66 -3.46 11.78 30.52
N LYS A 67 -2.41 11.35 29.83
CA LYS A 67 -1.02 11.62 30.22
C LYS A 67 -0.73 13.13 30.31
N ALA A 68 -1.19 13.93 29.35
CA ALA A 68 -1.04 15.38 29.40
C ALA A 68 -1.73 16.00 30.63
N ILE A 69 -2.93 15.53 30.97
CA ILE A 69 -3.68 15.99 32.16
C ILE A 69 -2.91 15.69 33.45
N GLU A 70 -2.36 14.48 33.59
CA GLU A 70 -1.56 14.09 34.75
C GLU A 70 -0.32 14.97 34.91
N LEU A 71 0.39 15.21 33.82
CA LEU A 71 1.60 16.03 33.82
C LEU A 71 1.30 17.52 34.11
N ILE A 72 0.17 18.06 33.66
CA ILE A 72 -0.27 19.42 34.01
C ILE A 72 -0.61 19.50 35.50
N LYS A 73 -1.31 18.49 36.04
CA LYS A 73 -1.62 18.45 37.48
C LYS A 73 -0.38 18.33 38.36
N ALA A 74 0.67 17.68 37.85
CA ALA A 74 1.96 17.57 38.50
C ALA A 74 2.88 18.79 38.29
N ASP A 75 2.42 19.82 37.57
CA ASP A 75 3.20 21.01 37.19
C ASP A 75 4.50 20.69 36.41
N GLU A 76 4.52 19.53 35.72
CA GLU A 76 5.67 19.11 34.91
C GLU A 76 5.66 19.71 33.51
N ILE A 77 4.47 20.08 33.01
CA ILE A 77 4.28 20.72 31.71
C ILE A 77 3.37 21.93 31.82
N SER A 78 3.66 22.96 31.02
CA SER A 78 2.81 24.16 30.94
C SER A 78 1.56 23.89 30.11
N GLY A 79 0.36 24.21 30.63
CA GLY A 79 -0.90 24.04 29.89
C GLY A 79 -2.15 24.38 30.70
N THR A 80 -3.30 24.42 30.03
CA THR A 80 -4.60 24.64 30.66
C THR A 80 -5.31 23.30 30.87
N LEU A 81 -5.55 22.93 32.12
CA LEU A 81 -6.22 21.68 32.49
C LEU A 81 -7.59 21.53 31.81
N ASP A 82 -8.39 22.59 31.82
CA ASP A 82 -9.75 22.62 31.24
C ASP A 82 -9.74 22.31 29.74
N ARG A 83 -8.68 22.73 29.03
CA ARG A 83 -8.53 22.49 27.60
C ARG A 83 -8.37 21.00 27.30
N PHE A 84 -7.52 20.30 28.04
CA PHE A 84 -7.34 18.86 27.87
C PHE A 84 -8.53 18.06 28.41
N ALA A 85 -9.19 18.52 29.47
CA ALA A 85 -10.43 17.91 29.96
C ALA A 85 -11.53 17.93 28.88
N ALA A 86 -11.71 19.07 28.20
CA ALA A 86 -12.67 19.20 27.11
C ALA A 86 -12.31 18.32 25.89
N ILE A 87 -11.02 18.18 25.57
CA ILE A 87 -10.55 17.27 24.52
C ILE A 87 -10.85 15.81 24.91
N LYS A 88 -10.58 15.41 26.16
CA LYS A 88 -10.85 14.06 26.64
C LYS A 88 -12.35 13.73 26.54
N GLU A 89 -13.22 14.61 27.01
CA GLU A 89 -14.67 14.41 26.92
C GLU A 89 -15.14 14.24 25.46
N ARG A 90 -14.57 15.03 24.54
CA ARG A 90 -14.83 14.88 23.09
C ARG A 90 -14.38 13.51 22.57
N LEU A 91 -13.21 13.02 23.00
CA LEU A 91 -12.69 11.72 22.59
C LEU A 91 -13.54 10.58 23.15
N ASP A 92 -13.92 10.64 24.42
CA ASP A 92 -14.76 9.64 25.08
C ASP A 92 -16.09 9.47 24.34
N ARG A 93 -16.76 10.57 23.95
CA ARG A 93 -17.97 10.51 23.13
C ARG A 93 -17.76 9.81 21.78
N LYS A 94 -16.67 10.13 21.08
CA LYS A 94 -16.35 9.47 19.79
C LYS A 94 -16.05 7.99 19.96
N ILE A 95 -15.38 7.60 21.04
CA ILE A 95 -15.10 6.19 21.35
C ILE A 95 -16.42 5.46 21.63
N GLU A 96 -17.35 6.07 22.37
CA GLU A 96 -18.68 5.50 22.64
C GLU A 96 -19.53 5.38 21.38
N GLU A 97 -19.53 6.40 20.51
CA GLU A 97 -20.24 6.37 19.21
C GLU A 97 -19.73 5.25 18.29
N LEU A 98 -18.43 4.97 18.32
CA LEU A 98 -17.79 3.91 17.54
C LEU A 98 -17.82 2.56 18.24
N ALA A 99 -18.16 2.51 19.53
CA ALA A 99 -18.32 1.25 20.22
C ALA A 99 -19.49 0.49 19.58
N PRO A 100 -19.30 -0.78 19.19
CA PRO A 100 -20.38 -1.57 18.63
C PRO A 100 -21.53 -1.58 19.65
N GLN A 101 -22.70 -1.09 19.24
CA GLN A 101 -23.86 -1.05 20.14
C GLN A 101 -24.07 -2.43 20.76
N PRO A 102 -24.33 -2.53 22.07
CA PRO A 102 -24.56 -3.81 22.72
C PRO A 102 -25.76 -4.45 22.02
N ILE A 103 -25.47 -5.49 21.24
CA ILE A 103 -26.48 -6.25 20.53
C ILE A 103 -27.43 -6.75 21.61
N ALA A 104 -28.64 -6.19 21.67
CA ALA A 104 -29.67 -6.61 22.61
C ALA A 104 -29.73 -8.13 22.57
N LYS A 105 -29.59 -8.81 23.73
CA LYS A 105 -29.58 -10.27 23.86
C LYS A 105 -30.71 -10.85 23.01
N LYS A 106 -30.38 -11.27 21.78
CA LYS A 106 -31.32 -11.88 20.87
C LYS A 106 -31.76 -13.17 21.56
N LYS A 107 -33.05 -13.27 21.90
CA LYS A 107 -33.69 -14.54 22.27
C LYS A 107 -33.13 -15.60 21.34
N GLY A 108 -32.50 -16.62 21.90
CA GLY A 108 -31.74 -17.62 21.15
C GLY A 108 -32.52 -18.04 19.92
N ILE A 109 -32.03 -17.62 18.75
CA ILE A 109 -32.63 -18.02 17.48
C ILE A 109 -32.40 -19.52 17.41
N LYS A 110 -33.49 -20.29 17.48
CA LYS A 110 -33.42 -21.73 17.21
C LYS A 110 -33.02 -21.89 15.74
N LEU A 111 -31.73 -22.05 15.48
CA LEU A 111 -31.21 -22.32 14.14
C LEU A 111 -31.80 -23.65 13.66
N THR A 112 -32.80 -23.58 12.79
CA THR A 112 -33.26 -24.72 12.02
C THR A 112 -32.29 -24.95 10.85
N ARG A 113 -32.18 -26.18 10.34
CA ARG A 113 -31.27 -26.54 9.22
C ARG A 113 -31.38 -25.59 8.01
N MET A 114 -32.55 -24.99 7.79
CA MET A 114 -32.79 -24.01 6.73
C MET A 114 -31.94 -22.73 6.88
N HIS A 115 -31.68 -22.27 8.10
CA HIS A 115 -30.87 -21.07 8.35
C HIS A 115 -29.39 -21.30 8.06
N LEU A 116 -28.88 -22.50 8.33
CA LEU A 116 -27.51 -22.90 7.97
C LEU A 116 -27.29 -22.91 6.45
N ILE A 117 -28.28 -23.39 5.69
CA ILE A 117 -28.23 -23.37 4.22
C ILE A 117 -28.25 -21.92 3.69
N LEU A 118 -29.06 -21.05 4.31
CA LEU A 118 -29.13 -19.64 3.92
C LEU A 118 -27.83 -18.88 4.20
N PHE A 119 -27.18 -19.14 5.35
CA PHE A 119 -25.86 -18.55 5.64
C PHE A 119 -24.77 -19.06 4.69
N ALA A 120 -24.74 -20.36 4.39
CA ALA A 120 -23.79 -20.92 3.44
C ALA A 120 -23.97 -20.31 2.03
N THR A 121 -25.21 -20.12 1.59
CA THR A 121 -25.49 -19.47 0.29
C THR A 121 -25.10 -18.00 0.27
N ILE A 122 -25.34 -17.23 1.34
CA ILE A 122 -24.89 -15.83 1.43
C ILE A 122 -23.36 -15.74 1.39
N ILE A 123 -22.65 -16.65 2.07
CA ILE A 123 -21.19 -16.68 2.03
C ILE A 123 -20.69 -17.03 0.63
N ILE A 124 -21.29 -18.01 -0.04
CA ILE A 124 -20.94 -18.38 -1.43
C ILE A 124 -21.20 -17.20 -2.38
N ILE A 125 -22.33 -16.50 -2.25
CA ILE A 125 -22.67 -15.33 -3.06
C ILE A 125 -21.69 -14.18 -2.76
N GLY A 126 -21.33 -13.95 -1.50
CA GLY A 126 -20.34 -12.93 -1.12
C GLY A 126 -18.96 -13.22 -1.72
N VAL A 127 -18.49 -14.48 -1.66
CA VAL A 127 -17.23 -14.90 -2.29
C VAL A 127 -17.31 -14.76 -3.82
N LEU A 128 -18.45 -15.08 -4.44
CA LEU A 128 -18.67 -14.87 -5.87
C LEU A 128 -18.67 -13.39 -6.25
N LEU A 129 -19.30 -12.52 -5.47
CA LEU A 129 -19.32 -11.07 -5.72
C LEU A 129 -17.93 -10.44 -5.57
N VAL A 130 -17.13 -10.88 -4.59
CA VAL A 130 -15.73 -10.43 -4.45
C VAL A 130 -14.88 -10.92 -5.62
N ARG A 131 -15.12 -12.13 -6.14
CA ARG A 131 -14.44 -12.60 -7.36
C ARG A 131 -14.86 -11.85 -8.63
N TYR A 132 -16.12 -11.43 -8.73
CA TYR A 132 -16.68 -10.73 -9.90
C TYR A 132 -16.51 -9.20 -9.88
N THR A 133 -15.93 -8.62 -8.82
CA THR A 133 -15.71 -7.16 -8.74
C THR A 133 -14.24 -6.78 -8.78
N SER A 134 -13.39 -7.64 -9.37
CA SER A 134 -12.00 -7.26 -9.63
C SER A 134 -12.03 -6.02 -10.54
N PRO A 135 -11.42 -4.89 -10.15
CA PRO A 135 -11.43 -3.65 -10.94
C PRO A 135 -10.65 -3.79 -12.25
N PHE A 136 -10.11 -4.97 -12.54
CA PHE A 136 -9.30 -5.30 -13.70
C PHE A 136 -10.08 -6.04 -14.80
N GLU A 137 -11.35 -6.40 -14.60
CA GLU A 137 -12.17 -7.06 -15.64
C GLU A 137 -12.34 -6.17 -16.89
N ASP A 138 -12.39 -4.85 -16.72
CA ASP A 138 -12.44 -3.86 -17.82
C ASP A 138 -11.04 -3.41 -18.30
N LEU A 139 -9.97 -3.85 -17.64
CA LEU A 139 -8.61 -3.61 -18.13
C LEU A 139 -8.35 -4.60 -19.26
N ASN A 140 -8.90 -4.28 -20.43
CA ASN A 140 -8.44 -4.86 -21.68
C ASN A 140 -7.01 -4.35 -21.87
N VAL A 141 -6.04 -5.06 -21.27
CA VAL A 141 -4.62 -4.85 -21.51
C VAL A 141 -4.48 -5.01 -23.00
N ASN A 142 -4.43 -3.90 -23.71
CA ASN A 142 -4.47 -3.91 -25.15
C ASN A 142 -3.14 -4.52 -25.61
N LEU A 143 -3.17 -5.83 -25.83
CA LEU A 143 -2.05 -6.62 -26.30
C LEU A 143 -1.68 -6.28 -27.76
N GLU A 144 -2.26 -5.22 -28.35
CA GLU A 144 -1.73 -4.50 -29.54
C GLU A 144 -0.23 -4.15 -29.40
N GLY A 145 0.37 -4.29 -28.21
CA GLY A 145 1.81 -4.46 -28.02
C GLY A 145 2.46 -5.45 -29.00
N LYS A 146 1.82 -6.59 -29.29
CA LYS A 146 2.31 -7.60 -30.24
C LYS A 146 2.34 -7.06 -31.67
N ASP A 147 1.30 -6.34 -32.09
CA ASP A 147 1.24 -5.72 -33.43
C ASP A 147 2.12 -4.47 -33.57
N SER A 148 2.38 -3.75 -32.48
CA SER A 148 3.31 -2.61 -32.46
C SER A 148 4.78 -3.03 -32.34
N LEU A 149 5.07 -4.32 -32.07
CA LEU A 149 6.40 -4.92 -32.18
C LEU A 149 6.71 -5.35 -33.63
N ASN A 150 5.72 -5.61 -34.49
CA ASN A 150 5.94 -5.97 -35.90
C ASN A 150 6.62 -4.86 -36.74
N ASN A 151 6.62 -3.60 -36.30
CA ASN A 151 7.46 -2.54 -36.91
C ASN A 151 8.86 -2.41 -36.26
N GLY A 152 9.09 -3.13 -35.17
CA GLY A 152 10.36 -3.24 -34.43
C GLY A 152 11.21 -4.46 -34.81
N ASP A 153 10.70 -5.37 -35.64
CA ASP A 153 11.38 -6.59 -36.13
C ASP A 153 12.73 -6.34 -36.83
N SER A 154 13.04 -5.08 -37.15
CA SER A 154 14.36 -4.70 -37.68
C SER A 154 15.44 -4.47 -36.61
N ILE A 155 15.11 -4.46 -35.31
CA ILE A 155 16.05 -4.07 -34.24
C ILE A 155 16.42 -5.24 -33.32
N TYR A 156 15.55 -6.24 -33.14
CA TYR A 156 15.82 -7.40 -32.31
C TYR A 156 15.38 -8.68 -33.03
N GLY A 157 16.32 -9.58 -33.30
CA GLY A 157 16.05 -10.81 -34.06
C GLY A 157 14.97 -11.65 -33.38
N GLU A 158 13.96 -12.03 -34.15
CA GLU A 158 12.91 -12.96 -33.76
C GLU A 158 13.52 -14.27 -33.24
N SER A 159 13.32 -14.57 -31.95
CA SER A 159 13.34 -15.95 -31.48
C SER A 159 11.89 -16.40 -31.32
N THR A 160 11.32 -16.96 -32.39
CA THR A 160 9.96 -17.52 -32.45
C THR A 160 9.81 -18.85 -31.69
N ASP A 161 10.86 -19.36 -31.05
CA ASP A 161 10.79 -20.60 -30.30
C ASP A 161 10.23 -20.34 -28.90
N SER A 162 9.01 -20.84 -28.66
CA SER A 162 8.44 -20.90 -27.32
C SER A 162 9.38 -21.74 -26.44
N PRO A 163 9.81 -21.23 -25.27
CA PRO A 163 10.77 -21.95 -24.43
C PRO A 163 10.22 -23.32 -24.05
N GLU A 164 11.08 -24.34 -24.12
CA GLU A 164 10.73 -25.72 -23.74
C GLU A 164 10.35 -25.84 -22.25
N ILE A 165 10.78 -24.86 -21.45
CA ILE A 165 10.50 -24.73 -20.02
C ILE A 165 9.59 -23.51 -19.80
N SER A 166 8.50 -23.71 -19.07
CA SER A 166 7.57 -22.64 -18.66
C SER A 166 7.44 -22.61 -17.13
N TYR A 167 7.51 -21.41 -16.55
CA TYR A 167 7.48 -21.19 -15.10
C TYR A 167 6.14 -20.61 -14.68
N GLU A 168 5.25 -21.46 -14.17
CA GLU A 168 3.91 -21.05 -13.76
C GLU A 168 3.93 -19.88 -12.74
N ILE A 169 3.23 -18.79 -13.07
CA ILE A 169 3.05 -17.65 -12.16
C ILE A 169 1.94 -17.95 -11.17
N THR A 170 2.33 -18.46 -10.01
CA THR A 170 1.39 -18.82 -8.94
C THR A 170 0.77 -17.61 -8.25
N GLU A 171 -0.42 -17.78 -7.66
CA GLU A 171 -1.08 -16.74 -6.84
C GLU A 171 -0.19 -16.24 -5.69
N ALA A 172 0.57 -17.13 -5.04
CA ALA A 172 1.45 -16.77 -3.94
C ALA A 172 2.58 -15.82 -4.38
N MET A 173 3.10 -15.99 -5.59
CA MET A 173 4.10 -15.08 -6.17
C MET A 173 3.49 -13.71 -6.45
N LYS A 174 2.30 -13.68 -7.06
CA LYS A 174 1.56 -12.44 -7.33
C LYS A 174 1.25 -11.70 -6.04
N GLU A 175 0.73 -12.39 -5.02
CA GLU A 175 0.45 -11.80 -3.70
C GLU A 175 1.72 -11.21 -3.06
N THR A 176 2.84 -11.94 -3.09
CA THR A 176 4.12 -11.46 -2.54
C THR A 176 4.61 -10.19 -3.25
N ALA A 177 4.51 -10.17 -4.59
CA ALA A 177 4.90 -9.02 -5.39
C ALA A 177 3.97 -7.83 -5.11
N THR A 178 2.66 -8.06 -5.08
CA THR A 178 1.65 -7.00 -4.88
C THR A 178 1.77 -6.40 -3.49
N ASN A 179 1.92 -7.23 -2.46
CA ASN A 179 2.15 -6.77 -1.08
C ASN A 179 3.44 -5.98 -0.93
N THR A 180 4.48 -6.29 -1.72
CA THR A 180 5.72 -5.52 -1.72
C THR A 180 5.52 -4.16 -2.37
N LEU A 181 4.82 -4.11 -3.51
CA LEU A 181 4.54 -2.89 -4.23
C LEU A 181 3.64 -1.94 -3.43
N LEU A 182 2.56 -2.45 -2.82
CA LEU A 182 1.57 -1.67 -2.05
C LEU A 182 2.14 -1.00 -0.79
N LYS A 183 3.37 -1.33 -0.38
CA LYS A 183 4.09 -0.56 0.66
C LYS A 183 4.46 0.85 0.20
N ASN A 184 4.39 1.13 -1.11
CA ASN A 184 4.60 2.46 -1.65
C ASN A 184 3.27 3.23 -1.65
N HIS A 185 3.22 4.34 -0.92
CA HIS A 185 2.04 5.21 -0.78
C HIS A 185 1.47 5.74 -2.11
N ASP A 186 2.28 5.75 -3.18
CA ASP A 186 1.87 6.15 -4.52
C ASP A 186 0.97 5.13 -5.21
N VAL A 187 0.96 3.87 -4.76
CA VAL A 187 0.28 2.75 -5.42
C VAL A 187 -1.07 2.48 -4.78
N LEU A 188 -2.13 2.48 -5.59
CA LEU A 188 -3.50 2.25 -5.17
C LEU A 188 -3.92 0.79 -5.41
N ALA A 189 -3.49 0.20 -6.51
CA ALA A 189 -3.75 -1.20 -6.85
C ALA A 189 -2.72 -1.69 -7.87
N ALA A 190 -2.51 -3.00 -7.94
CA ALA A 190 -1.71 -3.62 -8.99
C ALA A 190 -2.15 -5.06 -9.23
N ASP A 191 -1.92 -5.55 -10.43
CA ASP A 191 -2.18 -6.94 -10.79
C ASP A 191 -1.17 -7.45 -11.84
N ILE A 192 -1.02 -8.78 -11.87
CA ILE A 192 -0.20 -9.53 -12.82
C ILE A 192 -1.13 -10.51 -13.54
N ILE A 193 -1.22 -10.35 -14.85
CA ILE A 193 -2.12 -11.08 -15.72
C ILE A 193 -1.27 -11.97 -16.63
N PRO A 194 -1.02 -13.24 -16.25
CA PRO A 194 -0.34 -14.19 -17.12
C PRO A 194 -1.22 -14.60 -18.28
N GLN A 195 -0.68 -14.52 -19.50
CA GLN A 195 -1.34 -14.95 -20.71
C GLN A 195 -0.34 -15.66 -21.62
N GLU A 196 -0.41 -16.99 -21.64
CA GLU A 196 0.51 -17.87 -22.35
C GLU A 196 1.98 -17.55 -22.03
N ASP A 197 2.60 -16.77 -22.90
CA ASP A 197 4.02 -16.49 -23.00
C ASP A 197 4.33 -15.00 -22.76
N THR A 198 3.29 -14.26 -22.33
CA THR A 198 3.27 -12.83 -22.02
C THR A 198 2.76 -12.60 -20.58
N LEU A 199 3.37 -11.65 -19.88
CA LEU A 199 2.91 -11.14 -18.60
C LEU A 199 2.44 -9.69 -18.75
N GLY A 200 1.13 -9.50 -18.56
CA GLY A 200 0.53 -8.20 -18.38
C GLY A 200 0.78 -7.69 -16.96
N ILE A 201 1.31 -6.48 -16.83
CA ILE A 201 1.54 -5.80 -15.56
C ILE A 201 0.69 -4.54 -15.56
N ALA A 202 -0.20 -4.45 -14.58
CA ALA A 202 -1.09 -3.30 -14.41
C ALA A 202 -0.84 -2.66 -13.06
N ILE A 203 -0.59 -1.35 -13.03
CA ILE A 203 -0.39 -0.60 -11.79
C ILE A 203 -1.23 0.67 -11.82
N ILE A 204 -2.09 0.83 -10.81
CA ILE A 204 -2.87 2.05 -10.58
C ILE A 204 -2.15 2.89 -9.53
N ILE A 205 -1.78 4.12 -9.89
CA ILE A 205 -1.04 5.05 -9.05
C ILE A 205 -1.82 6.34 -8.78
N SER A 206 -1.36 7.11 -7.80
CA SER A 206 -1.94 8.40 -7.44
C SER A 206 -1.71 9.47 -8.53
N ALA A 207 -2.64 10.44 -8.65
CA ALA A 207 -2.61 11.49 -9.67
C ALA A 207 -1.44 12.49 -9.57
N GLY A 208 -0.57 12.38 -8.56
CA GLY A 208 0.64 13.21 -8.39
C GLY A 208 1.94 12.50 -8.77
N THR A 209 1.88 11.23 -9.17
CA THR A 209 3.07 10.42 -9.42
C THR A 209 3.65 10.71 -10.80
N THR A 210 4.96 10.98 -10.88
CA THR A 210 5.66 11.27 -12.14
C THR A 210 5.88 10.02 -12.98
N GLN A 211 6.16 10.20 -14.28
CA GLN A 211 6.48 9.09 -15.18
C GLN A 211 7.71 8.30 -14.72
N ASP A 212 8.80 8.96 -14.34
CA ASP A 212 10.00 8.28 -13.83
C ASP A 212 9.70 7.43 -12.58
N ARG A 213 8.86 7.97 -11.68
CA ARG A 213 8.43 7.24 -10.48
C ARG A 213 7.52 6.06 -10.84
N ALA A 214 6.65 6.20 -11.83
CA ALA A 214 5.82 5.11 -12.34
C ALA A 214 6.66 3.96 -12.93
N GLN A 215 7.73 4.30 -13.66
CA GLN A 215 8.69 3.32 -14.18
C GLN A 215 9.43 2.62 -13.03
N GLU A 216 9.91 3.38 -12.04
CA GLU A 216 10.56 2.82 -10.84
C GLU A 216 9.65 1.84 -10.08
N LEU A 217 8.38 2.21 -9.86
CA LEU A 217 7.40 1.36 -9.20
C LEU A 217 7.16 0.06 -9.98
N SER A 218 7.16 0.13 -11.32
CA SER A 218 7.06 -1.06 -12.16
C SER A 218 8.27 -1.98 -12.00
N GLU A 219 9.48 -1.43 -11.98
CA GLU A 219 10.68 -2.22 -11.75
C GLU A 219 10.69 -2.86 -10.36
N ILE A 220 10.23 -2.15 -9.32
CA ILE A 220 10.07 -2.70 -7.97
C ILE A 220 9.11 -3.90 -8.01
N TYR A 221 7.98 -3.77 -8.69
CA TYR A 221 6.99 -4.84 -8.79
C TYR A 221 7.54 -6.06 -9.51
N LEU A 222 8.21 -5.84 -10.65
CA LEU A 222 8.84 -6.89 -11.43
C LEU A 222 9.95 -7.59 -10.65
N ARG A 223 10.81 -6.85 -9.93
CA ARG A 223 11.83 -7.49 -9.07
C ARG A 223 11.18 -8.26 -7.93
N ALA A 224 10.09 -7.78 -7.34
CA ALA A 224 9.40 -8.54 -6.29
C ALA A 224 8.84 -9.86 -6.82
N LEU A 225 8.24 -9.86 -8.02
CA LEU A 225 7.74 -11.07 -8.69
C LEU A 225 8.87 -12.05 -9.03
N ALA A 226 9.95 -11.59 -9.65
CA ALA A 226 11.10 -12.43 -9.97
C ALA A 226 11.79 -12.99 -8.71
N GLY A 227 11.85 -12.20 -7.64
CA GLY A 227 12.34 -12.66 -6.34
C GLY A 227 11.48 -13.80 -5.78
N ALA A 228 10.15 -13.66 -5.81
CA ALA A 228 9.24 -14.72 -5.39
C ALA A 228 9.35 -15.99 -6.28
N ALA A 229 9.52 -15.81 -7.59
CA ALA A 229 9.73 -16.92 -8.52
C ALA A 229 11.04 -17.66 -8.23
N SER A 230 12.17 -16.96 -8.08
CA SER A 230 13.48 -17.57 -7.75
C SER A 230 13.49 -18.28 -6.38
N ALA A 231 12.65 -17.85 -5.43
CA ALA A 231 12.47 -18.56 -4.17
C ALA A 231 11.73 -19.90 -4.32
N THR A 232 10.93 -20.05 -5.39
CA THR A 232 10.14 -21.26 -5.68
C THR A 232 10.89 -22.18 -6.66
N TYR A 233 11.48 -21.61 -7.71
CA TYR A 233 12.21 -22.30 -8.77
C TYR A 233 13.71 -22.08 -8.58
N LYS A 234 14.42 -23.14 -8.18
CA LYS A 234 15.84 -23.08 -7.78
C LYS A 234 16.81 -22.83 -8.94
N ASP A 235 16.31 -23.01 -10.15
CA ASP A 235 17.01 -22.86 -11.42
C ASP A 235 16.86 -21.45 -12.01
N LEU A 236 16.06 -20.57 -11.39
CA LEU A 236 15.98 -19.16 -11.77
C LEU A 236 16.89 -18.29 -10.90
N ASP A 237 17.73 -17.48 -11.54
CA ASP A 237 18.49 -16.46 -10.85
C ASP A 237 17.57 -15.32 -10.35
N ALA A 238 17.79 -14.96 -9.08
CA ALA A 238 17.09 -13.87 -8.41
C ALA A 238 17.43 -12.49 -9.04
N PRO A 239 16.51 -11.52 -8.96
CA PRO A 239 16.78 -10.15 -9.38
C PRO A 239 17.91 -9.51 -8.57
N THR A 240 18.64 -8.60 -9.23
CA THR A 240 19.70 -7.82 -8.59
C THR A 240 19.44 -6.32 -8.75
N LYS A 241 20.39 -5.47 -8.35
CA LYS A 241 20.31 -4.03 -8.63
C LYS A 241 20.38 -3.71 -10.13
N SER A 242 21.01 -4.58 -10.91
CA SER A 242 21.28 -4.37 -12.35
C SER A 242 20.44 -5.25 -13.27
N THR A 243 19.70 -6.23 -12.72
CA THR A 243 18.92 -7.19 -13.51
C THR A 243 17.54 -7.39 -12.89
N LEU A 244 16.53 -7.66 -13.71
CA LEU A 244 15.19 -7.99 -13.25
C LEU A 244 15.03 -9.46 -12.82
N GLY A 245 16.09 -10.28 -12.95
CA GLY A 245 16.06 -11.74 -12.74
C GLY A 245 15.75 -12.50 -14.03
N GLU A 246 15.97 -13.82 -14.02
CA GLU A 246 15.84 -14.68 -15.20
C GLU A 246 14.40 -15.03 -15.57
N LEU A 247 13.42 -14.77 -14.68
CA LEU A 247 12.01 -15.02 -14.96
C LEU A 247 11.56 -14.40 -16.31
N TYR A 248 12.06 -13.20 -16.61
CA TYR A 248 11.69 -12.43 -17.80
C TYR A 248 12.47 -12.78 -19.06
N ASP A 249 13.23 -13.88 -19.02
CA ASP A 249 13.79 -14.50 -20.20
C ASP A 249 12.80 -15.51 -20.81
N TYR A 250 11.80 -15.93 -20.03
CA TYR A 250 10.74 -16.86 -20.45
C TYR A 250 9.42 -16.15 -20.80
N TYR A 251 9.27 -14.89 -20.40
CA TYR A 251 8.06 -14.10 -20.61
C TYR A 251 8.34 -12.79 -21.34
N GLU A 252 7.45 -12.44 -22.27
CA GLU A 252 7.32 -11.07 -22.75
C GLU A 252 6.61 -10.23 -21.69
N LEU A 253 6.99 -8.98 -21.51
CA LEU A 253 6.33 -8.06 -20.58
C LEU A 253 5.56 -6.99 -21.35
N VAL A 254 4.33 -6.76 -20.93
CA VAL A 254 3.54 -5.59 -21.29
C VAL A 254 3.15 -4.88 -20.00
N ILE A 255 3.62 -3.66 -19.82
CA ILE A 255 3.49 -2.90 -18.58
C ILE A 255 2.65 -1.66 -18.85
N SER A 256 1.59 -1.49 -18.07
CA SER A 256 0.71 -0.32 -18.10
C SER A 256 0.61 0.27 -16.71
N VAL A 257 0.96 1.55 -16.59
CA VAL A 257 0.86 2.30 -15.33
C VAL A 257 0.05 3.56 -15.57
N GLY A 258 -0.95 3.81 -14.73
CA GLY A 258 -1.81 4.98 -14.86
C GLY A 258 -2.58 5.31 -13.60
N THR A 259 -3.37 6.38 -13.65
CA THR A 259 -4.24 6.77 -12.52
C THR A 259 -5.58 6.04 -12.53
N SER A 260 -5.89 5.37 -13.64
CA SER A 260 -7.04 4.50 -13.81
C SER A 260 -6.73 3.42 -14.84
N THR A 261 -7.70 2.55 -15.12
CA THR A 261 -7.62 1.51 -16.17
C THR A 261 -7.85 2.05 -17.58
N LYS A 262 -8.16 3.34 -17.74
CA LYS A 262 -8.45 3.94 -19.05
C LYS A 262 -7.16 4.32 -19.77
N GLU A 263 -7.13 4.06 -21.07
CA GLU A 263 -5.98 4.35 -21.95
C GLU A 263 -5.48 5.81 -21.85
N ALA A 264 -6.41 6.78 -21.74
CA ALA A 264 -6.09 8.20 -21.63
C ALA A 264 -5.44 8.60 -20.29
N ASP A 265 -5.55 7.74 -19.27
CA ASP A 265 -5.05 7.99 -17.91
C ASP A 265 -3.72 7.23 -17.65
N LEU A 266 -3.17 6.57 -18.68
CA LEU A 266 -1.88 5.89 -18.62
C LEU A 266 -0.74 6.91 -18.69
N ILE A 267 0.18 6.79 -17.73
CA ILE A 267 1.34 7.67 -17.53
C ILE A 267 2.62 7.01 -18.07
N ALA A 268 2.72 5.69 -17.98
CA ALA A 268 3.86 4.94 -18.50
C ALA A 268 3.42 3.64 -19.14
N LYS A 269 4.03 3.33 -20.30
CA LYS A 269 3.86 2.06 -21.01
C LYS A 269 5.22 1.45 -21.29
N GLY A 270 5.41 0.21 -20.86
CA GLY A 270 6.67 -0.51 -21.00
C GLY A 270 6.45 -1.82 -21.73
N THR A 271 7.43 -2.21 -22.55
CA THR A 271 7.47 -3.54 -23.15
C THR A 271 8.87 -4.13 -22.98
N LYS A 272 8.96 -5.42 -22.71
CA LYS A 272 10.24 -6.14 -22.69
C LYS A 272 10.07 -7.47 -23.43
N VAL A 273 10.86 -7.67 -24.49
CA VAL A 273 10.93 -8.97 -25.15
C VAL A 273 11.78 -9.95 -24.33
N ARG A 274 11.61 -11.26 -24.58
CA ARG A 274 12.42 -12.31 -23.94
C ARG A 274 13.91 -12.05 -24.12
N GLY A 275 14.70 -12.27 -23.07
CA GLY A 275 16.15 -12.11 -23.09
C GLY A 275 16.66 -10.66 -23.19
N ALA A 276 15.78 -9.66 -23.41
CA ALA A 276 16.20 -8.26 -23.44
C ALA A 276 16.73 -7.83 -22.06
N LYS A 277 17.76 -6.99 -22.03
CA LYS A 277 18.37 -6.53 -20.77
C LYS A 277 17.56 -5.45 -20.04
N SER A 278 16.70 -4.74 -20.76
CA SER A 278 15.97 -3.58 -20.25
C SER A 278 14.57 -3.50 -20.82
N ILE A 279 13.67 -2.85 -20.07
CA ILE A 279 12.33 -2.50 -20.53
C ILE A 279 12.47 -1.34 -21.52
N TYR A 280 11.77 -1.44 -22.65
CA TYR A 280 11.58 -0.33 -23.56
C TYR A 280 10.34 0.46 -23.13
N TRP A 281 10.55 1.71 -22.71
CA TRP A 281 9.48 2.61 -22.32
C TRP A 281 9.03 3.46 -23.51
N ARG A 282 7.72 3.46 -23.78
CA ARG A 282 7.10 4.32 -24.79
C ARG A 282 6.71 5.64 -24.13
N ASN A 283 7.14 6.74 -24.75
CA ASN A 283 6.74 8.11 -24.41
C ASN A 283 5.54 8.53 -25.25
#